data_AF-A0A523K0K3-F1
#
_entry.id   AF-A0A523K0K3-F1
#
_cell.length_a   1.000
_cell.length_b   1.000
_cell.length_c   1.000
_cell.angle_alpha   90.00
_cell.angle_beta   90.00
_cell.angle_gamma   90.00
#
_symmetry.space_group_name_H-M   'P 1'
#
loop_
_entity.id
_entity.type
_entity.pdbx_description
1 polymer ?
#
loop_
_entity_poly.entity_id
_entity_poly.type
_entity_poly.pdbx_seq_one_letter_code
_entity_poly.pdbx_strand_id
1 'polypeptide(L)'
;MSVTVEPLDAPLGAVLRGVDTRSALSDADFQLIEQALLEHLAIVIADVEDDLDWLLHVGRRFGPLTPHILTRFHHPKTPEMS
;
A
#
# COMPACT_ATOMS: atom_id res chain seq x y z
N MET A 1 12.78 10.63 -6.75
CA MET A 1 13.23 9.86 -5.58
C MET A 1 13.05 8.39 -5.93
N SER A 2 13.97 7.51 -5.54
CA SER A 2 13.89 6.08 -5.89
C SER A 2 13.36 5.30 -4.69
N VAL A 3 12.32 4.49 -4.91
CA VAL A 3 11.85 3.54 -3.91
C VAL A 3 12.92 2.46 -3.71
N THR A 4 13.22 2.13 -2.45
CA THR A 4 14.15 1.06 -2.08
C THR A 4 13.41 -0.07 -1.39
N VAL A 5 13.85 -1.32 -1.64
CA VAL A 5 13.31 -2.53 -1.01
C VAL A 5 14.38 -3.10 -0.08
N GLU A 6 14.06 -3.21 1.20
CA GLU A 6 14.93 -3.74 2.25
C GLU A 6 14.32 -5.06 2.79
N PRO A 7 14.78 -6.23 2.31
CA PRO A 7 14.31 -7.52 2.83
C PRO A 7 14.61 -7.65 4.32
N LEU A 8 13.70 -8.26 5.07
CA LEU A 8 13.91 -8.57 6.48
C LEU A 8 14.86 -9.76 6.64
N ASP A 9 15.60 -9.80 7.76
CA ASP A 9 16.33 -11.00 8.20
C ASP A 9 15.36 -12.02 8.82
N ALA A 10 14.41 -12.48 8.00
CA ALA A 10 13.30 -13.35 8.35
C ALA A 10 12.82 -14.14 7.11
N PRO A 11 12.01 -15.21 7.28
CA PRO A 11 11.53 -16.01 6.14
C PRO A 11 10.64 -15.28 5.13
N LEU A 12 10.07 -14.12 5.51
CA LEU A 12 9.23 -13.28 4.68
C LEU A 12 9.32 -11.83 5.16
N GLY A 13 8.93 -10.89 4.30
CA GLY A 13 8.85 -9.47 4.64
C GLY A 13 9.91 -8.61 3.95
N ALA A 14 9.50 -7.44 3.50
CA ALA A 14 10.39 -6.35 3.10
C ALA A 14 9.86 -4.99 3.55
N VAL A 15 10.76 -4.04 3.80
CA VAL A 15 10.43 -2.64 4.05
C VAL A 15 10.70 -1.84 2.78
N LEU A 16 9.69 -1.12 2.31
CA LEU A 16 9.80 -0.18 1.21
C LEU A 16 9.93 1.24 1.77
N ARG A 17 10.93 1.97 1.29
CA ARG A 17 11.18 3.37 1.69
C ARG A 17 11.23 4.29 0.48
N GLY A 18 10.90 5.56 0.71
CA GLY A 18 10.98 6.59 -0.32
C GLY A 18 9.84 6.58 -1.34
N VAL A 19 8.73 5.89 -1.03
CA VAL A 19 7.48 5.99 -1.80
C VAL A 19 6.92 7.40 -1.63
N ASP A 20 6.66 8.10 -2.73
CA ASP A 20 6.00 9.41 -2.69
C ASP A 20 4.50 9.22 -2.39
N THR A 21 4.06 9.72 -1.25
CA THR A 21 2.65 9.66 -0.83
C THR A 21 1.89 10.96 -1.05
N ARG A 22 2.55 11.99 -1.58
CA ARG A 22 1.93 13.31 -1.83
C ARG A 22 1.31 13.41 -3.22
N SER A 23 1.57 12.43 -4.07
CA SER A 23 1.07 12.35 -5.43
C SER A 23 0.47 10.97 -5.71
N ALA A 24 -0.28 10.85 -6.81
CA ALA A 24 -0.78 9.56 -7.24
C ALA A 24 0.39 8.60 -7.53
N LEU A 25 0.28 7.36 -7.06
CA LEU A 25 1.33 6.36 -7.19
C LEU A 25 1.66 6.13 -8.67
N SER A 26 2.93 6.31 -9.05
CA SER A 26 3.36 6.10 -10.43
C SER A 26 3.29 4.61 -10.83
N ASP A 27 3.21 4.32 -12.13
CA ASP A 27 3.20 2.93 -12.62
C ASP A 27 4.50 2.18 -12.29
N ALA A 28 5.64 2.89 -12.35
CA ALA A 28 6.93 2.30 -12.04
C ALA A 28 7.05 1.96 -10.54
N ASP A 29 6.60 2.87 -9.66
CA ASP A 29 6.60 2.61 -8.22
C ASP A 29 5.61 1.49 -7.86
N PHE A 30 4.44 1.47 -8.49
CA PHE A 30 3.47 0.40 -8.31
C PHE A 30 4.02 -0.96 -8.72
N GLN A 31 4.66 -1.07 -9.89
CA GLN A 31 5.28 -2.32 -10.33
C GLN A 31 6.36 -2.81 -9.36
N LEU A 32 7.15 -1.89 -8.79
CA LEU A 32 8.15 -2.23 -7.78
C LEU A 32 7.50 -2.73 -6.49
N ILE A 33 6.43 -2.07 -6.01
CA ILE A 33 5.68 -2.48 -4.83
C ILE A 33 5.02 -3.85 -5.04
N GLU A 34 4.38 -4.06 -6.19
CA GLU A 34 3.73 -5.33 -6.54
C GLU A 34 4.75 -6.46 -6.61
N GLN A 35 5.90 -6.25 -7.26
CA GLN A 35 6.96 -7.24 -7.34
C GLN A 35 7.54 -7.57 -5.95
N ALA A 36 7.78 -6.55 -5.12
CA ALA A 36 8.25 -6.75 -3.75
C ALA A 36 7.23 -7.57 -2.92
N LEU A 37 5.93 -7.34 -3.11
CA LEU A 37 4.89 -8.13 -2.44
C LEU A 37 4.91 -9.59 -2.91
N LEU A 38 5.07 -9.85 -4.20
CA LEU A 38 5.14 -11.21 -4.75
C LEU A 38 6.40 -11.96 -4.27
N GLU A 39 7.54 -11.28 -4.17
CA GLU A 39 8.81 -11.88 -3.74
C GLU A 39 8.89 -12.09 -2.23
N HIS A 40 8.41 -11.12 -1.45
CA HIS A 40 8.58 -11.10 0.01
C HIS A 40 7.33 -11.49 0.80
N LEU A 41 6.19 -11.71 0.13
CA LEU A 41 4.89 -12.14 0.66
C LEU A 41 4.19 -11.17 1.64
N ALA A 42 4.96 -10.31 2.30
CA ALA A 42 4.49 -9.22 3.15
C ALA A 42 5.40 -8.01 2.93
N ILE A 43 4.82 -6.82 2.96
CA ILE A 43 5.59 -5.58 2.81
C ILE A 43 5.13 -4.54 3.81
N VAL A 44 6.05 -3.65 4.17
CA VAL A 44 5.78 -2.43 4.93
C VAL A 44 6.18 -1.25 4.07
N ILE A 45 5.23 -0.37 3.74
CA ILE A 45 5.57 0.93 3.14
C ILE A 45 5.80 1.90 4.30
N ALA A 46 7.03 2.35 4.48
CA ALA A 46 7.42 3.25 5.56
C ALA A 46 7.20 4.72 5.19
N ASP A 47 7.16 5.57 6.21
CA ASP A 47 7.18 7.04 6.07
C ASP A 47 5.99 7.62 5.27
N VAL A 48 4.83 6.95 5.37
CA VAL A 48 3.56 7.33 4.73
C VAL A 48 2.87 8.44 5.53
N GLU A 49 2.43 9.49 4.85
CA GLU A 49 1.56 10.52 5.45
C GLU A 49 0.12 9.97 5.66
N ASP A 50 -0.61 10.52 6.64
CA ASP A 50 -2.00 10.13 6.93
C ASP A 50 -2.98 10.69 5.87
N ASP A 51 -2.91 10.13 4.67
CA ASP A 51 -3.76 10.46 3.52
C ASP A 51 -4.63 9.26 3.10
N LEU A 52 -5.93 9.39 3.40
CA LEU A 52 -6.95 8.42 3.05
C LEU A 52 -7.07 8.21 1.54
N ASP A 53 -7.00 9.28 0.75
CA ASP A 53 -7.23 9.22 -0.69
C ASP A 53 -6.07 8.50 -1.38
N TRP A 54 -4.84 8.74 -0.91
CA TRP A 54 -3.67 8.00 -1.35
C TRP A 54 -3.80 6.49 -1.06
N LEU A 55 -4.19 6.11 0.16
CA LEU A 55 -4.34 4.71 0.54
C LEU A 55 -5.41 4.00 -0.31
N LEU A 56 -6.55 4.64 -0.56
CA LEU A 56 -7.58 4.11 -1.47
C LEU A 56 -7.07 3.99 -2.92
N HIS A 57 -6.30 4.97 -3.39
CA HIS A 57 -5.70 4.93 -4.72
C HIS A 57 -4.77 3.72 -4.85
N VAL A 58 -3.86 3.51 -3.89
CA VAL A 58 -2.96 2.34 -3.87
C VAL A 58 -3.75 1.05 -3.85
N GLY A 59 -4.75 0.91 -2.97
CA GLY A 59 -5.57 -0.29 -2.88
C GLY A 59 -6.25 -0.65 -4.22
N ARG A 60 -6.76 0.35 -4.95
CA ARG A 60 -7.39 0.15 -6.27
C ARG A 60 -6.43 -0.33 -7.36
N ARG A 61 -5.12 -0.13 -7.18
CA ARG A 61 -4.10 -0.64 -8.12
C ARG A 61 -4.00 -2.17 -8.07
N PHE A 62 -4.32 -2.77 -6.93
CA PHE A 62 -4.35 -4.23 -6.76
C PHE A 62 -5.66 -4.88 -7.21
N GLY A 63 -6.69 -4.08 -7.51
CA GLY A 63 -7.99 -4.57 -7.96
C GLY A 63 -9.17 -3.79 -7.35
N PRO A 64 -10.41 -4.24 -7.60
CA PRO A 64 -11.59 -3.58 -7.04
C PRO A 64 -11.63 -3.71 -5.51
N LEU A 65 -11.84 -2.58 -4.83
CA LEU A 65 -12.03 -2.56 -3.38
C LEU A 65 -13.36 -3.22 -3.01
N THR A 66 -13.33 -4.05 -1.97
CA THR A 66 -14.52 -4.70 -1.42
C THR A 66 -14.78 -4.19 -0.01
N PRO A 67 -15.85 -3.41 0.22
CA PRO A 67 -16.24 -2.94 1.55
C PRO A 67 -16.44 -4.09 2.53
N HIS A 68 -16.08 -3.86 3.79
CA HIS A 68 -16.36 -4.83 4.84
C HIS A 68 -17.88 -4.99 5.04
N ILE A 69 -18.38 -6.22 5.21
CA ILE A 69 -19.84 -6.48 5.27
C ILE A 69 -20.51 -5.88 6.52
N LEU A 70 -19.80 -5.85 7.65
CA LEU A 70 -20.29 -5.22 8.88
C LEU A 70 -20.00 -3.72 8.83
N THR A 71 -21.05 -2.92 8.66
CA THR A 71 -20.99 -1.46 8.50
C THR A 71 -20.36 -0.72 9.67
N ARG A 72 -20.36 -1.31 10.87
CA ARG A 72 -19.70 -0.72 12.06
C ARG A 72 -18.19 -0.58 11.93
N PHE A 73 -17.57 -1.30 11.00
CA PHE A 73 -16.15 -1.16 10.72
C PHE A 73 -15.87 -0.14 9.62
N HIS A 74 -16.88 0.39 8.91
CA HIS A 74 -16.63 1.37 7.86
C HIS A 74 -15.97 2.63 8.40
N HIS A 75 -14.96 3.11 7.68
CA HIS A 75 -14.36 4.40 7.98
C HIS A 75 -15.41 5.51 7.82
N PRO A 76 -15.46 6.53 8.72
CA PRO A 76 -16.49 7.57 8.67
C PRO A 76 -16.57 8.36 7.35
N LYS A 77 -15.46 8.42 6.61
CA LYS A 77 -15.39 9.13 5.32
C LYS A 77 -15.74 8.24 4.11
N THR A 78 -15.65 6.91 4.22
CA THR A 78 -15.89 6.00 3.09
C THR A 78 -16.13 4.56 3.56
N PRO A 79 -17.13 3.84 3.00
CA PRO A 79 -17.35 2.43 3.31
C PRO A 79 -16.31 1.49 2.67
N GLU A 80 -15.51 1.98 1.71
CA GLU A 80 -14.46 1.20 1.04
C GLU A 80 -13.23 0.94 1.93
N MET A 81 -13.18 1.58 3.11
CA MET A 81 -12.14 1.38 4.11
C MET A 81 -12.74 0.91 5.43
N SER A 82 -11.97 0.11 6.17
CA SER A 82 -12.33 -0.41 7.49
C SER A 82 -11.32 -0.08 8.56
#